data_AF-A0A4Y9Y5A7-F1
#
_entry.id   AF-A0A4Y9Y5A7-F1
#
_cell.length_a   1.000
_cell.length_b   1.000
_cell.length_c   1.000
_cell.angle_alpha   90.00
_cell.angle_beta   90.00
_cell.angle_gamma   90.00
#
_symmetry.space_group_name_H-M   'P 1'
#
loop_
_entity.id
_entity.type
_entity.pdbx_description
1 polymer ?
#
loop_
_entity_poly.entity_id
_entity_poly.type
_entity_poly.pdbx_seq_one_letter_code
_entity_poly.pdbx_strand_id
1 'polypeptide(L)'
;MSLCPPYAPFFGFAGVASSMIFSTVGAAYGTSKAGIGIAGLGQFKPELIMKSLIPVVMSGIIAVYGLVVSVLIAGGRKSHLTVRASMRLRLLRSLFNTINSAHFSSVDPSQDYPLFAGFVHLGAGLACGFTGLAAGYAIGIVGDSCVRAYVHESRVFVAMVLILIFAEVLGLYGLIVALIMNTKATEAKCS
;
A
#
# COMPACT_ATOMS: atom_id res chain seq x y z
N MET A 1 32.98 15.09 -7.78
CA MET A 1 32.02 15.91 -7.00
C MET A 1 30.99 14.94 -6.43
N SER A 2 30.97 14.74 -5.12
CA SER A 2 30.43 13.53 -4.47
C SER A 2 28.90 13.39 -4.58
N LEU A 3 28.40 12.67 -5.58
CA LEU A 3 26.96 12.34 -5.72
C LEU A 3 26.42 11.45 -4.59
N CYS A 4 27.29 10.91 -3.75
CA CYS A 4 26.98 9.89 -2.74
C CYS A 4 27.42 10.36 -1.35
N PRO A 5 26.69 11.33 -0.78
CA PRO A 5 26.92 11.78 0.58
C PRO A 5 26.38 10.76 1.61
N PRO A 6 26.94 10.72 2.84
CA PRO A 6 26.54 9.77 3.89
C PRO A 6 25.09 9.93 4.38
N TYR A 7 24.44 11.06 4.08
CA TYR A 7 23.02 11.31 4.39
C TYR A 7 22.04 10.84 3.30
N ALA A 8 22.52 10.35 2.14
CA ALA A 8 21.66 9.85 1.08
C ALA A 8 20.66 8.72 1.50
N PRO A 9 21.01 7.74 2.36
CA PRO A 9 20.06 6.70 2.79
C PRO A 9 18.90 7.22 3.66
N PHE A 10 19.03 8.39 4.29
CA PHE A 10 17.95 8.99 5.09
C PHE A 10 16.66 9.16 4.27
N PHE A 11 16.79 9.62 3.02
CA PHE A 11 15.66 9.80 2.12
C PHE A 11 15.01 8.48 1.69
N GLY A 12 15.79 7.39 1.57
CA GLY A 12 15.27 6.06 1.29
C GLY A 12 14.40 5.52 2.43
N PHE A 13 14.89 5.61 3.67
CA PHE A 13 14.12 5.20 4.85
C PHE A 13 12.89 6.08 5.08
N ALA A 14 13.00 7.38 4.82
CA ALA A 14 11.86 8.29 4.87
C ALA A 14 10.74 7.89 3.88
N GLY A 15 11.10 7.48 2.65
CA GLY A 15 10.16 6.96 1.66
C GLY A 15 9.44 5.69 2.11
N VAL A 16 10.17 4.74 2.69
CA VAL A 16 9.60 3.49 3.25
C VAL A 16 8.61 3.81 4.39
N ALA A 17 9.02 4.68 5.32
CA ALA A 17 8.17 5.09 6.43
C ALA A 17 6.90 5.80 5.95
N SER A 18 7.03 6.76 5.02
CA SER A 18 5.87 7.51 4.51
C SER A 18 4.89 6.64 3.73
N SER A 19 5.39 5.67 2.96
CA SER A 19 4.55 4.72 2.21
C SER A 19 3.63 3.93 3.14
N MET A 20 4.17 3.39 4.23
CA MET A 20 3.40 2.61 5.20
C MET A 20 2.43 3.49 6.00
N ILE A 21 2.91 4.60 6.57
CA ILE A 21 2.10 5.43 7.46
C ILE A 21 0.86 5.97 6.72
N PHE A 22 1.03 6.56 5.54
CA PHE A 22 -0.12 7.14 4.84
C PHE A 22 -1.08 6.07 4.29
N SER A 23 -0.57 4.94 3.78
CA SER A 23 -1.43 3.84 3.31
C SER A 23 -2.23 3.20 4.44
N THR A 24 -1.62 3.03 5.61
CA THR A 24 -2.29 2.46 6.79
C THR A 24 -3.33 3.41 7.38
N VAL A 25 -3.07 4.72 7.39
CA VAL A 25 -4.08 5.72 7.78
C VAL A 25 -5.28 5.69 6.83
N GLY A 26 -5.05 5.61 5.52
CA GLY A 26 -6.12 5.45 4.52
C GLY A 26 -6.97 4.20 4.77
N ALA A 27 -6.30 3.05 4.97
CA ALA A 27 -6.95 1.78 5.25
C ALA A 27 -7.72 1.77 6.59
N ALA A 28 -7.18 2.41 7.61
CA ALA A 28 -7.84 2.54 8.92
C ALA A 28 -9.10 3.41 8.82
N TYR A 29 -9.03 4.55 8.11
CA TYR A 29 -10.18 5.42 7.93
C TYR A 29 -11.29 4.72 7.13
N GLY A 30 -10.97 4.10 5.99
CA GLY A 30 -11.94 3.39 5.17
C GLY A 30 -12.64 2.25 5.94
N THR A 31 -11.87 1.49 6.72
CA THR A 31 -12.39 0.43 7.59
C THR A 31 -13.28 0.97 8.70
N SER A 32 -12.88 2.06 9.38
CA SER A 32 -13.65 2.63 10.48
C SER A 32 -15.02 3.14 10.04
N LYS A 33 -15.09 3.86 8.91
CA LYS A 33 -16.34 4.41 8.38
C LYS A 33 -17.26 3.32 7.85
N ALA A 34 -16.73 2.36 7.08
CA ALA A 34 -17.51 1.21 6.61
C ALA A 34 -18.01 0.35 7.78
N GLY A 35 -17.18 0.15 8.81
CA GLY A 35 -17.53 -0.62 10.00
C GLY A 35 -18.70 -0.04 10.80
N ILE A 36 -18.77 1.30 10.93
CA ILE A 36 -19.90 1.98 11.59
C ILE A 36 -21.21 1.73 10.82
N GLY A 37 -21.18 1.83 9.49
CA GLY A 37 -22.33 1.50 8.63
C GLY A 37 -22.76 0.05 8.77
N ILE A 38 -21.80 -0.89 8.82
CA ILE A 38 -22.05 -2.33 8.98
C ILE A 38 -22.63 -2.66 10.35
N ALA A 39 -22.13 -2.06 11.42
CA ALA A 39 -22.69 -2.25 12.75
C ALA A 39 -24.15 -1.75 12.83
N GLY A 40 -24.46 -0.64 12.15
CA GLY A 40 -25.81 -0.10 12.06
C GLY A 40 -26.81 -1.02 11.35
N LEU A 41 -26.43 -1.69 10.26
CA LEU A 41 -27.34 -2.64 9.58
C LEU A 41 -27.49 -3.99 10.31
N GLY A 42 -26.46 -4.39 11.08
CA GLY A 42 -26.44 -5.69 11.75
C GLY A 42 -27.53 -5.84 12.80
N GLN A 43 -28.02 -4.73 13.37
CA GLN A 43 -29.14 -4.71 14.31
C GLN A 43 -30.51 -4.95 13.64
N PHE A 44 -30.66 -4.62 12.35
CA PHE A 44 -31.92 -4.75 11.65
C PHE A 44 -32.01 -6.04 10.81
N LYS A 45 -30.96 -6.33 10.02
CA LYS A 45 -30.93 -7.48 9.09
C LYS A 45 -29.56 -8.15 9.13
N PRO A 46 -29.30 -9.04 10.11
CA PRO A 46 -27.99 -9.68 10.27
C PRO A 46 -27.58 -10.57 9.09
N GLU A 47 -28.56 -11.04 8.31
CA GLU A 47 -28.34 -11.88 7.12
C GLU A 47 -27.58 -11.15 5.99
N LEU A 48 -27.57 -9.82 6.00
CA LEU A 48 -26.92 -8.99 4.98
C LEU A 48 -25.47 -8.60 5.33
N ILE A 49 -25.02 -8.88 6.57
CA ILE A 49 -23.69 -8.49 7.07
C ILE A 49 -22.57 -9.07 6.19
N MET A 50 -22.66 -10.34 5.83
CA MET A 50 -21.62 -11.03 5.05
C MET A 50 -21.39 -10.40 3.67
N LYS A 51 -22.45 -9.90 3.03
CA LYS A 51 -22.36 -9.24 1.72
C LYS A 51 -21.79 -7.82 1.84
N SER A 52 -22.04 -7.15 2.96
CA SER A 52 -21.59 -5.78 3.23
C SER A 52 -20.11 -5.66 3.62
N LEU A 53 -19.37 -6.76 3.76
CA LEU A 53 -17.93 -6.75 4.14
C LEU A 53 -16.99 -6.33 2.99
N ILE A 54 -17.48 -6.25 1.75
CA ILE A 54 -16.66 -5.91 0.58
C ILE A 54 -15.87 -4.59 0.73
N PRO A 55 -16.44 -3.47 1.20
CA PRO A 55 -15.70 -2.21 1.38
C PRO A 55 -14.56 -2.32 2.41
N VAL A 56 -14.75 -3.13 3.45
CA VAL A 56 -13.75 -3.35 4.49
C VAL A 56 -12.55 -4.09 3.90
N VAL A 57 -12.81 -5.12 3.11
CA VAL A 57 -11.75 -5.88 2.43
C VAL A 57 -10.99 -4.98 1.44
N MET A 58 -11.70 -4.17 0.64
CA MET A 58 -11.06 -3.26 -0.32
C MET A 58 -10.18 -2.21 0.38
N SER A 59 -10.67 -1.61 1.47
CA SER A 59 -9.86 -0.70 2.30
C SER A 59 -8.59 -1.37 2.85
N GLY A 60 -8.63 -2.67 3.13
CA GLY A 60 -7.47 -3.44 3.58
C GLY A 60 -6.41 -3.66 2.50
N ILE A 61 -6.78 -3.71 1.22
CA ILE A 61 -5.85 -3.92 0.11
C ILE A 61 -4.92 -2.70 -0.07
N ILE A 62 -5.40 -1.50 0.22
CA ILE A 62 -4.60 -0.26 0.19
C ILE A 62 -3.36 -0.36 1.09
N ALA A 63 -3.48 -0.93 2.28
CA ALA A 63 -2.34 -1.12 3.19
C ALA A 63 -1.29 -2.09 2.61
N VAL A 64 -1.73 -3.07 1.81
CA VAL A 64 -0.84 -4.02 1.12
C VAL A 64 -0.04 -3.31 0.03
N TYR A 65 -0.62 -2.31 -0.66
CA TYR A 65 0.13 -1.52 -1.65
C TYR A 65 1.33 -0.80 -1.00
N GLY A 66 1.12 -0.15 0.14
CA GLY A 66 2.20 0.49 0.90
C GLY A 66 3.28 -0.50 1.39
N LEU A 67 2.86 -1.70 1.79
CA LEU A 67 3.76 -2.79 2.19
C LEU A 67 4.63 -3.27 1.04
N VAL A 68 4.04 -3.49 -0.15
CA VAL A 68 4.77 -3.94 -1.33
C VAL A 68 5.87 -2.94 -1.73
N VAL A 69 5.56 -1.64 -1.75
CA VAL A 69 6.55 -0.60 -2.05
C VAL A 69 7.69 -0.59 -1.03
N SER A 70 7.35 -0.71 0.26
CA SER A 70 8.31 -0.71 1.37
C SER A 70 9.29 -1.87 1.28
N VAL A 71 8.79 -3.08 1.01
CA VAL A 71 9.61 -4.28 0.87
C VAL A 71 10.49 -4.21 -0.38
N LEU A 72 10.00 -3.63 -1.48
CA LEU A 72 10.79 -3.49 -2.71
C LEU A 72 11.96 -2.50 -2.54
N ILE A 73 11.75 -1.38 -1.83
CA ILE A 73 12.81 -0.41 -1.54
C ILE A 73 13.85 -1.04 -0.60
N ALA A 74 13.42 -1.77 0.43
CA ALA A 74 14.32 -2.45 1.37
C ALA A 74 15.10 -3.62 0.71
N GLY A 75 14.49 -4.32 -0.24
CA GLY A 75 15.09 -5.46 -0.95
C GLY A 75 15.93 -5.11 -2.18
N GLY A 76 16.05 -3.83 -2.55
CA GLY A 76 16.68 -3.36 -3.79
C GLY A 76 18.17 -3.71 -3.98
N ARG A 77 18.86 -4.21 -2.94
CA ARG A 77 20.24 -4.74 -3.06
C ARG A 77 20.44 -6.05 -2.29
N LYS A 78 20.00 -7.16 -2.88
CA LYS A 78 20.70 -8.46 -2.94
C LYS A 78 19.89 -9.41 -3.84
N SER A 79 20.59 -10.01 -4.81
CA SER A 79 20.23 -11.16 -5.65
C SER A 79 18.97 -11.07 -6.53
N HIS A 80 19.22 -10.97 -7.84
CA HIS A 80 18.49 -11.65 -8.92
C HIS A 80 17.01 -11.94 -8.65
N LEU A 81 16.17 -10.96 -8.94
CA LEU A 81 14.72 -11.04 -8.89
C LEU A 81 14.21 -12.07 -9.92
N THR A 82 14.03 -13.30 -9.47
CA THR A 82 13.16 -14.27 -10.17
C THR A 82 11.72 -13.78 -10.00
N VAL A 83 11.26 -12.97 -10.96
CA VAL A 83 9.85 -12.64 -11.17
C VAL A 83 9.11 -13.94 -11.53
N ARG A 84 8.68 -14.69 -10.52
CA ARG A 84 7.62 -15.69 -10.66
C ARG A 84 6.50 -15.31 -9.69
N ALA A 85 5.52 -14.62 -10.25
CA ALA A 85 4.19 -14.47 -9.70
C ALA A 85 3.58 -15.85 -9.37
N SER A 86 3.70 -16.32 -8.13
CA SER A 86 2.93 -17.44 -7.62
C SER A 86 2.46 -17.11 -6.21
N MET A 87 1.20 -16.66 -6.16
CA MET A 87 0.65 -15.81 -5.10
C MET A 87 0.15 -16.55 -3.85
N ARG A 88 0.08 -17.89 -3.79
CA ARG A 88 -0.69 -18.54 -2.70
C ARG A 88 0.06 -19.32 -1.61
N LEU A 89 1.38 -19.47 -1.67
CA LEU A 89 2.12 -20.17 -0.59
C LEU A 89 3.52 -19.62 -0.27
N ARG A 90 4.04 -18.68 -1.08
CA ARG A 90 5.36 -18.08 -0.87
C ARG A 90 5.31 -16.76 -0.09
N LEU A 91 4.15 -16.12 0.07
CA LEU A 91 4.07 -14.87 0.84
C LEU A 91 4.39 -15.13 2.32
N LEU A 92 3.84 -16.19 2.93
CA LEU A 92 4.11 -16.54 4.33
C LEU A 92 5.56 -17.00 4.55
N ARG A 93 6.14 -17.76 3.59
CA ARG A 93 7.52 -18.26 3.70
C ARG A 93 8.58 -17.21 3.33
N SER A 94 8.26 -16.30 2.40
CA SER A 94 9.09 -15.13 2.08
C SER A 94 9.00 -14.06 3.15
N LEU A 95 7.82 -13.79 3.74
CA LEU A 95 7.72 -12.97 4.94
C LEU A 95 8.54 -13.59 6.07
N PHE A 96 8.41 -14.89 6.33
CA PHE A 96 9.17 -15.55 7.40
C PHE A 96 10.69 -15.51 7.17
N ASN A 97 11.18 -15.70 5.93
CA ASN A 97 12.61 -15.59 5.62
C ASN A 97 13.11 -14.14 5.52
N THR A 98 12.29 -13.18 5.09
CA THR A 98 12.62 -11.74 5.11
C THR A 98 12.61 -11.20 6.54
N ILE A 99 11.74 -11.69 7.41
CA ILE A 99 11.76 -11.37 8.86
C ILE A 99 13.00 -11.99 9.51
N ASN A 100 13.37 -13.24 9.20
CA ASN A 100 14.61 -13.86 9.72
C ASN A 100 15.90 -13.28 9.09
N SER A 101 15.83 -12.69 7.89
CA SER A 101 16.94 -11.98 7.25
C SER A 101 16.93 -10.47 7.53
N ALA A 102 15.91 -9.96 8.25
CA ALA A 102 15.91 -8.64 8.86
C ALA A 102 16.80 -8.61 10.12
N HIS A 103 17.82 -9.47 10.18
CA HIS A 103 19.08 -9.01 10.70
C HIS A 103 19.42 -7.76 9.91
N PHE A 104 19.17 -6.61 10.56
CA PHE A 104 19.65 -5.26 10.29
C PHE A 104 21.08 -5.39 9.77
N SER A 105 21.19 -5.73 8.48
CA SER A 105 22.44 -6.07 7.85
C SER A 105 23.13 -4.74 7.84
N SER A 106 24.12 -4.64 8.73
CA SER A 106 25.05 -3.55 8.89
C SER A 106 24.89 -2.57 7.74
N VAL A 107 24.28 -1.44 8.03
CA VAL A 107 24.40 -0.24 7.20
C VAL A 107 25.89 0.08 7.25
N ASP A 108 26.67 -0.63 6.43
CA ASP A 108 28.04 -0.31 6.15
C ASP A 108 27.96 1.01 5.36
N PRO A 109 28.42 2.14 5.94
CA PRO A 109 28.25 3.48 5.35
C PRO A 109 29.08 3.70 4.07
N SER A 110 29.68 2.63 3.54
CA SER A 110 30.50 2.57 2.33
C SER A 110 29.77 2.00 1.11
N GLN A 111 28.45 1.76 1.19
CA GLN A 111 27.66 1.42 0.00
C GLN A 111 27.28 2.69 -0.77
N ASP A 112 27.84 2.81 -1.98
CA ASP A 112 27.56 3.84 -2.98
C ASP A 112 26.05 4.01 -3.23
N TYR A 113 25.42 4.88 -2.45
CA TYR A 113 24.00 5.23 -2.58
C TYR A 113 23.88 6.65 -3.14
N PRO A 114 23.50 6.81 -4.42
CA PRO A 114 23.39 8.13 -5.02
C PRO A 114 22.22 8.90 -4.42
N LEU A 115 22.44 10.20 -4.17
CA LEU A 115 21.41 11.10 -3.65
C LEU A 115 20.13 11.07 -4.51
N PHE A 116 20.29 10.89 -5.82
CA PHE A 116 19.18 10.70 -6.76
C PHE A 116 18.31 9.49 -6.43
N ALA A 117 18.89 8.33 -6.11
CA ALA A 117 18.12 7.15 -5.70
C ALA A 117 17.36 7.41 -4.38
N GLY A 118 17.96 8.16 -3.46
CA GLY A 118 17.30 8.60 -2.22
C GLY A 118 16.03 9.40 -2.48
N PHE A 119 16.11 10.44 -3.32
CA PHE A 119 14.93 11.24 -3.67
C PHE A 119 13.89 10.47 -4.47
N VAL A 120 14.31 9.55 -5.34
CA VAL A 120 13.38 8.70 -6.10
C VAL A 120 12.63 7.74 -5.17
N HIS A 121 13.29 7.12 -4.18
CA HIS A 121 12.62 6.27 -3.19
C HIS A 121 11.69 7.06 -2.26
N LEU A 122 12.07 8.28 -1.87
CA LEU A 122 11.17 9.18 -1.15
C LEU A 122 9.93 9.50 -2.00
N GLY A 123 10.11 9.88 -3.26
CA GLY A 123 9.02 10.20 -4.18
C GLY A 123 8.10 9.00 -4.44
N ALA A 124 8.66 7.80 -4.63
CA ALA A 124 7.90 6.57 -4.81
C ALA A 124 7.03 6.25 -3.58
N GLY A 125 7.58 6.41 -2.37
CA GLY A 125 6.85 6.19 -1.13
C GLY A 125 5.74 7.20 -0.89
N LEU A 126 6.00 8.50 -1.13
CA LEU A 126 5.00 9.55 -0.97
C LEU A 126 3.88 9.45 -2.02
N ALA A 127 4.21 9.13 -3.28
CA ALA A 127 3.23 8.97 -4.34
C ALA A 127 2.22 7.87 -4.00
N CYS A 128 2.70 6.67 -3.63
CA CYS A 128 1.82 5.57 -3.24
C CYS A 128 1.05 5.87 -1.95
N GLY A 129 1.71 6.44 -0.95
CA GLY A 129 1.11 6.78 0.35
C GLY A 129 -0.05 7.77 0.25
N PHE A 130 0.12 8.90 -0.45
CA PHE A 130 -0.94 9.91 -0.59
C PHE A 130 -2.11 9.41 -1.45
N THR A 131 -1.85 8.66 -2.52
CA THR A 131 -2.92 8.05 -3.32
C THR A 131 -3.70 7.01 -2.52
N GLY A 132 -3.02 6.23 -1.67
CA GLY A 132 -3.66 5.25 -0.80
C GLY A 132 -4.54 5.91 0.27
N LEU A 133 -4.08 7.02 0.86
CA LEU A 133 -4.89 7.81 1.78
C LEU A 133 -6.14 8.36 1.11
N ALA A 134 -6.01 8.93 -0.08
CA ALA A 134 -7.14 9.48 -0.83
C ALA A 134 -8.16 8.39 -1.25
N ALA A 135 -7.67 7.23 -1.72
CA ALA A 135 -8.53 6.09 -2.06
C ALA A 135 -9.29 5.57 -0.82
N GLY A 136 -8.59 5.39 0.31
CA GLY A 136 -9.20 4.93 1.55
C GLY A 136 -10.23 5.92 2.11
N TYR A 137 -10.00 7.22 1.93
CA TYR A 137 -10.97 8.26 2.29
C TYR A 137 -12.26 8.16 1.45
N ALA A 138 -12.12 8.02 0.13
CA ALA A 138 -13.26 7.86 -0.77
C ALA A 138 -14.06 6.59 -0.47
N ILE A 139 -13.37 5.45 -0.28
CA ILE A 139 -13.97 4.15 0.05
C ILE A 139 -14.74 4.21 1.37
N GLY A 140 -14.21 4.92 2.38
CA GLY A 140 -14.87 5.05 3.67
C GLY A 140 -16.22 5.78 3.58
N ILE A 141 -16.28 6.90 2.86
CA ILE A 141 -17.51 7.71 2.74
C ILE A 141 -18.55 6.99 1.87
N VAL A 142 -18.11 6.44 0.74
CA VAL A 142 -18.98 5.65 -0.15
C VAL A 142 -19.47 4.41 0.57
N GLY A 143 -18.59 3.72 1.31
CA GLY A 143 -18.89 2.53 2.09
C GLY A 143 -20.01 2.77 3.11
N ASP A 144 -19.90 3.79 3.96
CA ASP A 144 -20.94 4.08 4.96
C ASP A 144 -22.30 4.39 4.32
N SER A 145 -22.30 5.20 3.24
CA SER A 145 -23.53 5.60 2.54
C SER A 145 -24.20 4.43 1.80
N CYS A 146 -23.41 3.63 1.07
CA CYS A 146 -23.91 2.50 0.31
C CYS A 146 -24.46 1.40 1.23
N VAL A 147 -23.79 1.16 2.35
CA VAL A 147 -24.19 0.15 3.32
C VAL A 147 -25.53 0.53 3.99
N ARG A 148 -25.77 1.82 4.27
CA ARG A 148 -27.07 2.30 4.77
C ARG A 148 -28.17 2.17 3.72
N ALA A 149 -27.89 2.50 2.46
CA ALA A 149 -28.85 2.35 1.35
C ALA A 149 -29.22 0.88 1.09
N TYR A 150 -28.30 -0.06 1.34
CA TYR A 150 -28.49 -1.49 1.12
C TYR A 150 -29.60 -2.12 1.99
N VAL A 151 -29.97 -1.47 3.11
CA VAL A 151 -31.05 -1.93 3.99
C VAL A 151 -32.43 -1.82 3.31
N HIS A 152 -32.59 -0.83 2.43
CA HIS A 152 -33.86 -0.54 1.76
C HIS A 152 -34.05 -1.40 0.50
N GLU A 153 -33.00 -1.63 -0.28
CA GLU A 153 -33.08 -2.41 -1.51
C GLU A 153 -31.79 -3.21 -1.74
N SER A 154 -31.90 -4.51 -2.00
CA SER A 154 -30.71 -5.34 -2.21
C SER A 154 -30.14 -5.22 -3.63
N ARG A 155 -30.89 -4.63 -4.56
CA ARG A 155 -30.47 -4.39 -5.95
C ARG A 155 -29.34 -3.34 -6.07
N VAL A 156 -29.17 -2.45 -5.09
CA VAL A 156 -28.06 -1.45 -5.11
C VAL A 156 -26.67 -2.04 -4.83
N PHE A 157 -26.58 -3.35 -4.53
CA PHE A 157 -25.30 -4.05 -4.32
C PHE A 157 -24.32 -3.91 -5.48
N VAL A 158 -24.79 -4.07 -6.72
CA VAL A 158 -23.92 -3.99 -7.90
C VAL A 158 -23.38 -2.58 -8.10
N ALA A 159 -24.22 -1.56 -7.90
CA ALA A 159 -23.81 -0.16 -8.00
C ALA A 159 -22.78 0.20 -6.93
N MET A 160 -22.98 -0.27 -5.69
CA MET A 160 -22.02 -0.11 -4.59
C MET A 160 -20.64 -0.67 -4.96
N VAL A 161 -20.57 -1.90 -5.47
CA VAL A 161 -19.30 -2.53 -5.84
C VAL A 161 -18.62 -1.78 -6.98
N LEU A 162 -19.37 -1.36 -8.00
CA LEU A 162 -18.83 -0.63 -9.14
C LEU A 162 -18.18 0.69 -8.74
N ILE A 163 -18.82 1.47 -7.86
CA ILE A 163 -18.25 2.74 -7.36
C ILE A 163 -16.98 2.48 -6.55
N LEU A 164 -16.97 1.44 -5.71
CA LEU A 164 -15.81 1.07 -4.88
C LEU A 164 -14.61 0.62 -5.73
N ILE A 165 -14.83 -0.09 -6.85
CA ILE A 165 -13.76 -0.47 -7.78
C ILE A 165 -13.11 0.77 -8.40
N PHE A 166 -13.90 1.75 -8.85
CA PHE A 166 -13.35 2.99 -9.40
C PHE A 166 -12.55 3.79 -8.37
N ALA A 167 -12.97 3.78 -7.10
CA ALA A 167 -12.21 4.41 -6.02
C ALA A 167 -10.87 3.69 -5.76
N GLU A 168 -10.85 2.36 -5.79
CA GLU A 168 -9.65 1.55 -5.55
C GLU A 168 -8.58 1.72 -6.63
N VAL A 169 -9.00 1.92 -7.88
CA VAL A 169 -8.09 2.13 -9.01
C VAL A 169 -7.18 3.36 -8.79
N LEU A 170 -7.62 4.36 -8.03
CA LEU A 170 -6.79 5.51 -7.64
C LEU A 170 -5.55 5.08 -6.84
N GLY A 171 -5.68 4.10 -5.95
CA GLY A 171 -4.57 3.53 -5.18
C GLY A 171 -3.63 2.68 -6.05
N LEU A 172 -4.19 1.93 -7.00
CA LEU A 172 -3.41 1.15 -7.97
C LEU A 172 -2.52 2.03 -8.84
N TYR A 173 -2.99 3.22 -9.26
CA TYR A 173 -2.18 4.14 -10.03
C TYR A 173 -0.93 4.60 -9.26
N GLY A 174 -1.06 4.90 -7.98
CA GLY A 174 0.10 5.27 -7.14
C GLY A 174 1.11 4.15 -6.99
N LEU A 175 0.66 2.89 -6.87
CA LEU A 175 1.54 1.73 -6.84
C LEU A 175 2.33 1.57 -8.14
N ILE A 176 1.68 1.69 -9.30
CA ILE A 176 2.33 1.55 -10.62
C ILE A 176 3.42 2.62 -10.80
N VAL A 177 3.14 3.87 -10.41
CA VAL A 177 4.12 4.96 -10.48
C VAL A 177 5.31 4.67 -9.56
N ALA A 178 5.08 4.24 -8.32
CA ALA A 178 6.14 3.88 -7.38
C ALA A 178 7.05 2.75 -7.91
N LEU A 179 6.46 1.76 -8.58
CA LEU A 179 7.22 0.66 -9.21
C LEU A 179 8.12 1.14 -10.35
N ILE A 180 7.61 2.00 -11.23
CA ILE A 180 8.40 2.57 -12.34
C ILE A 180 9.53 3.47 -11.82
N MET A 181 9.30 4.19 -10.72
CA MET A 181 10.34 4.99 -10.08
C MET A 181 11.45 4.11 -9.49
N ASN A 182 11.08 2.99 -8.86
CA ASN A 182 12.04 2.07 -8.25
C ASN A 182 12.97 1.37 -9.27
N THR A 183 12.46 1.06 -10.48
CA THR A 183 13.31 0.47 -11.53
C THR A 183 14.41 1.44 -11.98
N LYS A 184 14.10 2.72 -12.12
CA LYS A 184 15.09 3.75 -12.48
C LYS A 184 16.08 4.05 -11.36
N ALA A 185 15.68 3.94 -10.10
CA ALA A 185 16.57 4.15 -8.96
C ALA A 185 17.70 3.11 -8.88
N THR A 186 17.46 1.90 -9.39
CA THR A 186 18.45 0.80 -9.38
C THR A 186 19.57 1.02 -10.42
N GLU A 187 19.31 1.78 -11.47
CA GLU A 187 20.26 2.05 -12.56
C GLU A 187 21.23 3.20 -12.25
N ALA A 188 20.92 4.04 -11.25
CA ALA A 188 21.75 5.16 -10.85
C ALA A 188 23.01 4.66 -10.12
N LYS A 189 24.19 5.00 -10.64
CA LYS A 189 25.50 4.74 -10.01
C LYS A 189 26.17 6.04 -9.62
N CYS A 190 27.01 5.98 -8.60
CA CYS A 190 27.96 7.02 -8.24
C CYS A 190 29.09 7.02 -9.28
N SER A 191 29.14 8.03 -10.15
CA SER A 191 30.24 8.25 -11.12
C SER A 191 30.80 9.65 -10.99
#